data_AF-A0A7C3M695-F1
#
_entry.id   AF-A0A7C3M695-F1
#
_cell.length_a   1.000
_cell.length_b   1.000
_cell.length_c   1.000
_cell.angle_alpha   90.00
_cell.angle_beta   90.00
_cell.angle_gamma   90.00
#
_symmetry.space_group_name_H-M   'P 1'
#
loop_
_entity.id
_entity.type
_entity.pdbx_description
1 polymer ?
#
loop_
_entity_poly.entity_id
_entity_poly.type
_entity_poly.pdbx_seq_one_letter_code
_entity_poly.pdbx_strand_id
1 'polypeptide(L)'
;GNDYTTVLQHLTSNPDMTAEDLARTLVDDYYSYYSSSGLHTTYSYINLGTPFTELKNRFTAFAEALNNTSDMSGVYNAWSNTTYFDWSENRDLYDFADELSKGSSDSNVTSAANNLKIALSSAIYYRNTGIYATSSFPAYGVSILIPSSEEWPYYSGSDQYVQLEMSQDTFWDEFIRRFVDYTSTL
;
A
#
# COMPACT_ATOMS: atom_id res chain seq x y z
N GLY A 1 12.13 -14.20 8.59
CA GLY A 1 12.15 -14.68 7.20
C GLY A 1 11.36 -15.96 7.09
N ASN A 2 11.07 -16.41 5.86
CA ASN A 2 10.29 -17.62 5.61
C ASN A 2 10.92 -18.86 6.26
N ASP A 3 10.08 -19.79 6.71
CA ASP A 3 10.51 -21.15 7.02
C ASP A 3 10.73 -21.92 5.71
N TYR A 4 11.93 -21.77 5.16
CA TYR A 4 12.29 -22.37 3.88
C TYR A 4 12.20 -23.90 3.87
N THR A 5 12.29 -24.56 5.03
CA THR A 5 12.14 -26.02 5.09
C THR A 5 10.71 -26.41 4.71
N THR A 6 9.72 -25.76 5.32
CA THR A 6 8.30 -25.98 5.06
C THR A 6 7.92 -25.59 3.63
N VAL A 7 8.38 -24.42 3.16
CA VAL A 7 8.13 -23.95 1.79
C VAL A 7 8.65 -24.92 0.73
N LEU A 8 9.90 -25.40 0.88
CA LEU A 8 10.49 -26.35 -0.07
C LEU A 8 9.81 -27.73 0.00
N GLN A 9 9.29 -28.12 1.17
CA GLN A 9 8.51 -29.35 1.30
C GLN A 9 7.19 -29.27 0.51
N HIS A 10 6.48 -28.13 0.53
CA HIS A 10 5.29 -27.94 -0.30
C HIS A 10 5.60 -28.05 -1.79
N LEU A 11 6.66 -27.39 -2.26
CA LEU A 11 7.08 -27.43 -3.67
C LEU A 11 7.50 -28.83 -4.13
N THR A 12 8.23 -29.57 -3.29
CA THR A 12 8.71 -30.92 -3.67
C THR A 12 7.62 -31.99 -3.58
N SER A 13 6.62 -31.81 -2.69
CA SER A 13 5.48 -32.72 -2.56
C SER A 13 4.35 -32.45 -3.54
N ASN A 14 4.24 -31.20 -4.04
CA ASN A 14 3.27 -30.81 -5.06
C ASN A 14 3.94 -29.92 -6.13
N PRO A 15 4.78 -30.50 -7.00
CA PRO A 15 5.54 -29.73 -7.99
C PRO A 15 4.67 -29.05 -9.06
N ASP A 16 3.41 -29.48 -9.20
CA ASP A 16 2.45 -28.93 -10.17
C ASP A 16 1.54 -27.85 -9.54
N MET A 17 1.82 -27.40 -8.32
CA MET A 17 1.03 -26.34 -7.68
C MET A 17 1.06 -25.05 -8.50
N THR A 18 -0.07 -24.35 -8.55
CA THR A 18 -0.15 -23.07 -9.26
C THR A 18 0.65 -22.00 -8.53
N ALA A 19 0.98 -20.89 -9.23
CA ALA A 19 1.63 -19.75 -8.59
C ALA A 19 0.75 -19.15 -7.48
N GLU A 20 -0.57 -19.16 -7.68
CA GLU A 20 -1.58 -18.72 -6.71
C GLU A 20 -1.62 -19.62 -5.47
N ASP A 21 -1.57 -20.94 -5.64
CA ASP A 21 -1.51 -21.88 -4.53
C ASP A 21 -0.21 -21.69 -3.74
N LEU A 22 0.92 -21.54 -4.44
CA LEU A 22 2.21 -21.31 -3.80
C LEU A 22 2.21 -19.99 -3.02
N ALA A 23 1.67 -18.93 -3.60
CA ALA A 23 1.54 -17.64 -2.94
C ALA A 23 0.71 -17.72 -1.64
N ARG A 24 -0.41 -18.46 -1.67
CA ARG A 24 -1.23 -18.70 -0.47
C ARG A 24 -0.46 -19.46 0.59
N THR A 25 0.20 -20.55 0.20
CA THR A 25 1.05 -21.35 1.10
C THR A 25 2.13 -20.49 1.76
N LEU A 26 2.85 -19.65 1.01
CA LEU A 26 3.88 -18.77 1.57
C LEU A 26 3.34 -17.83 2.65
N VAL A 27 2.20 -17.19 2.38
CA VAL A 27 1.57 -16.25 3.32
C VAL A 27 1.09 -16.98 4.59
N ASP A 28 0.45 -18.12 4.44
CA ASP A 28 -0.10 -18.90 5.55
C ASP A 28 1.00 -19.55 6.40
N ASP A 29 2.04 -20.09 5.77
CA ASP A 29 3.20 -20.68 6.46
C ASP A 29 3.95 -19.63 7.26
N TYR A 30 4.19 -18.46 6.67
CA TYR A 30 4.85 -17.35 7.37
C TYR A 30 4.07 -16.94 8.60
N TYR A 31 2.76 -16.74 8.45
CA TYR A 31 1.91 -16.40 9.58
C TYR A 31 1.91 -17.52 10.65
N SER A 32 1.73 -18.77 10.24
CA SER A 32 1.68 -19.92 11.15
C SER A 32 2.97 -20.08 11.95
N TYR A 33 4.13 -19.95 11.28
CA TYR A 33 5.45 -20.04 11.92
C TYR A 33 5.60 -18.99 13.03
N TYR A 34 5.32 -17.73 12.75
CA TYR A 34 5.49 -16.64 13.71
C TYR A 34 4.41 -16.63 14.81
N SER A 35 3.16 -16.96 14.45
CA SER A 35 2.05 -17.01 15.41
C SER A 35 2.25 -18.07 16.49
N SER A 36 2.96 -19.17 16.20
CA SER A 36 3.31 -20.22 17.17
C SER A 36 4.14 -19.72 18.35
N SER A 37 4.88 -18.63 18.15
CA SER A 37 5.71 -17.97 19.16
C SER A 37 5.08 -16.67 19.69
N GLY A 38 3.80 -16.43 19.39
CA GLY A 38 3.08 -15.21 19.77
C GLY A 38 3.51 -13.96 19.00
N LEU A 39 4.26 -14.10 17.91
CA LEU A 39 4.65 -12.99 17.06
C LEU A 39 3.58 -12.74 15.98
N HIS A 40 3.46 -11.49 15.57
CA HIS A 40 2.50 -11.07 14.56
C HIS A 40 3.21 -10.56 13.32
N THR A 41 2.66 -10.87 12.16
CA THR A 41 3.27 -10.58 10.87
C THR A 41 2.23 -10.09 9.87
N THR A 42 2.72 -9.36 8.87
CA THR A 42 1.98 -9.04 7.65
C THR A 42 2.70 -9.69 6.47
N TYR A 43 1.93 -10.28 5.55
CA TYR A 43 2.43 -10.80 4.28
C TYR A 43 1.30 -10.74 3.25
N SER A 44 1.56 -10.13 2.11
CA SER A 44 0.65 -10.10 0.96
C SER A 44 1.31 -10.65 -0.30
N TYR A 45 0.47 -11.10 -1.23
CA TYR A 45 0.84 -11.45 -2.58
C TYR A 45 0.04 -10.61 -3.56
N ILE A 46 0.75 -9.99 -4.51
CA ILE A 46 0.19 -9.14 -5.56
C ILE A 46 0.26 -9.91 -6.89
N ASN A 47 -0.88 -10.10 -7.54
CA ASN A 47 -0.97 -10.71 -8.85
C ASN A 47 -0.57 -9.69 -9.92
N LEU A 48 0.64 -9.85 -10.47
CA LEU A 48 1.24 -8.97 -11.49
C LEU A 48 0.65 -9.10 -12.91
N GLY A 49 -0.40 -9.91 -13.09
CA GLY A 49 -1.12 -10.03 -14.36
C GLY A 49 -2.04 -8.83 -14.65
N THR A 50 -3.13 -9.08 -15.38
CA THR A 50 -4.14 -8.06 -15.71
C THR A 50 -4.62 -7.23 -14.52
N PRO A 51 -4.85 -7.81 -13.31
CA PRO A 51 -5.24 -7.02 -12.13
C PRO A 51 -4.22 -5.94 -11.75
N PHE A 52 -2.92 -6.19 -11.92
CA PHE A 52 -1.88 -5.22 -11.61
C PHE A 52 -1.82 -4.10 -12.65
N THR A 53 -2.05 -4.39 -13.93
CA THR A 53 -2.19 -3.35 -14.96
C THR A 53 -3.34 -2.40 -14.61
N GLU A 54 -4.48 -2.95 -14.18
CA GLU A 54 -5.61 -2.13 -13.72
C GLU A 54 -5.25 -1.33 -12.46
N LEU A 55 -4.53 -1.94 -11.50
CA LEU A 55 -4.02 -1.23 -10.33
C LEU A 55 -3.13 -0.05 -10.72
N LYS A 56 -2.18 -0.21 -11.64
CA LYS A 56 -1.33 0.89 -12.14
C LYS A 56 -2.17 2.03 -12.71
N ASN A 57 -3.17 1.71 -13.53
CA ASN A 57 -4.06 2.72 -14.14
C ASN A 57 -4.86 3.48 -13.08
N ARG A 58 -5.47 2.78 -12.11
CA ARG A 58 -6.25 3.40 -11.05
C ARG A 58 -5.40 4.18 -10.07
N PHE A 59 -4.20 3.69 -9.79
CA PHE A 59 -3.23 4.40 -8.98
C PHE A 59 -2.80 5.72 -9.65
N THR A 60 -2.52 5.71 -10.95
CA THR A 60 -2.17 6.91 -11.71
C THR A 60 -3.29 7.95 -11.68
N ALA A 61 -4.54 7.52 -11.92
CA ALA A 61 -5.70 8.41 -11.85
C ALA A 61 -5.96 8.95 -10.43
N PHE A 62 -5.67 8.15 -9.40
CA PHE A 62 -5.74 8.59 -8.00
C PHE A 62 -4.66 9.64 -7.68
N ALA A 63 -3.42 9.41 -8.10
CA ALA A 63 -2.34 10.37 -7.97
C ALA A 63 -2.66 11.69 -8.69
N GLU A 64 -3.22 11.63 -9.90
CA GLU A 64 -3.64 12.81 -10.67
C GLU A 64 -4.75 13.59 -9.95
N ALA A 65 -5.76 12.89 -9.40
CA ALA A 65 -6.84 13.53 -8.64
C ALA A 65 -6.29 14.26 -7.40
N LEU A 66 -5.36 13.63 -6.68
CA LEU A 66 -4.68 14.25 -5.54
C LEU A 66 -3.79 15.43 -5.97
N ASN A 67 -3.13 15.35 -7.12
CA ASN A 67 -2.32 16.44 -7.65
C ASN A 67 -3.17 17.65 -8.12
N ASN A 68 -4.45 17.44 -8.42
CA ASN A 68 -5.35 18.49 -8.90
C ASN A 68 -6.29 19.04 -7.82
N THR A 69 -6.44 18.34 -6.68
CA THR A 69 -7.37 18.78 -5.64
C THR A 69 -6.92 20.07 -4.95
N SER A 70 -7.90 20.89 -4.56
CA SER A 70 -7.70 22.01 -3.63
C SER A 70 -7.93 21.62 -2.17
N ASP A 71 -8.48 20.43 -1.89
CA ASP A 71 -8.81 19.97 -0.54
C ASP A 71 -7.61 19.31 0.17
N MET A 72 -6.51 20.06 0.29
CA MET A 72 -5.31 19.55 0.98
C MET A 72 -5.55 19.29 2.46
N SER A 73 -6.50 19.98 3.09
CA SER A 73 -6.94 19.69 4.47
C SER A 73 -7.58 18.30 4.60
N GLY A 74 -8.45 17.91 3.67
CA GLY A 74 -9.05 16.58 3.64
C GLY A 74 -8.01 15.49 3.40
N VAL A 75 -7.03 15.77 2.52
CA VAL A 75 -5.88 14.89 2.29
C VAL A 75 -5.04 14.70 3.55
N TYR A 76 -4.72 15.79 4.25
CA TYR A 76 -3.96 15.72 5.51
C TYR A 76 -4.72 14.96 6.60
N ASN A 77 -6.03 15.20 6.75
CA ASN A 77 -6.84 14.47 7.71
C ASN A 77 -6.84 12.96 7.40
N ALA A 78 -7.04 12.58 6.13
CA ALA A 78 -6.96 11.19 5.72
C ALA A 78 -5.58 10.58 6.00
N TRP A 79 -4.50 11.29 5.64
CA TRP A 79 -3.13 10.89 5.94
C TRP A 79 -2.93 10.64 7.44
N SER A 80 -3.38 11.55 8.30
CA SER A 80 -3.22 11.45 9.75
C SER A 80 -3.96 10.26 10.38
N ASN A 81 -5.08 9.84 9.79
CA ASN A 81 -5.89 8.71 10.25
C ASN A 81 -5.47 7.36 9.64
N THR A 82 -4.60 7.38 8.63
CA THR A 82 -4.18 6.17 7.93
C THR A 82 -3.19 5.37 8.78
N THR A 83 -3.36 4.05 8.77
CA THR A 83 -2.42 3.07 9.32
C THR A 83 -1.02 3.24 8.73
N TYR A 84 0.00 3.29 9.59
CA TYR A 84 1.41 3.32 9.20
C TYR A 84 2.16 2.13 9.80
N PHE A 85 3.36 1.87 9.28
CA PHE A 85 4.19 0.73 9.68
C PHE A 85 5.43 1.19 10.45
N ASP A 86 6.59 0.56 10.25
CA ASP A 86 7.82 0.85 11.01
C ASP A 86 8.21 2.35 10.98
N TRP A 87 7.87 3.03 9.89
CA TRP A 87 8.05 4.48 9.70
C TRP A 87 6.71 5.14 9.36
N SER A 88 6.45 6.33 9.90
CA SER A 88 5.16 7.04 9.81
C SER A 88 4.75 7.41 8.38
N GLU A 89 5.74 7.60 7.51
CA GLU A 89 5.57 7.88 6.09
C GLU A 89 5.26 6.63 5.26
N ASN A 90 5.49 5.43 5.80
CA ASN A 90 5.09 4.18 5.15
C ASN A 90 3.67 3.82 5.58
N ARG A 91 2.69 4.27 4.79
CA ARG A 91 1.27 4.17 5.11
C ARG A 91 0.56 3.11 4.28
N ASP A 92 -0.50 2.52 4.81
CA ASP A 92 -1.30 1.56 4.04
C ASP A 92 -2.09 2.27 2.93
N LEU A 93 -1.85 1.87 1.68
CA LEU A 93 -2.39 2.56 0.50
C LEU A 93 -3.91 2.40 0.38
N TYR A 94 -4.46 1.25 0.78
CA TYR A 94 -5.91 1.04 0.74
C TYR A 94 -6.57 1.89 1.82
N ASP A 95 -6.02 1.87 3.03
CA ASP A 95 -6.56 2.62 4.18
C ASP A 95 -6.55 4.13 3.90
N PHE A 96 -5.47 4.65 3.30
CA PHE A 96 -5.40 6.05 2.86
C PHE A 96 -6.51 6.41 1.85
N ALA A 97 -6.71 5.55 0.85
CA ALA A 97 -7.80 5.73 -0.12
C ALA A 97 -9.18 5.61 0.55
N ASP A 98 -9.34 4.74 1.55
CA ASP A 98 -10.59 4.58 2.29
C ASP A 98 -10.93 5.83 3.11
N GLU A 99 -9.95 6.38 3.84
CA GLU A 99 -10.10 7.62 4.59
C GLU A 99 -10.43 8.81 3.67
N LEU A 100 -9.76 8.93 2.52
CA LEU A 100 -10.09 9.94 1.52
C LEU A 100 -11.51 9.78 0.95
N SER A 101 -11.93 8.53 0.69
CA SER A 101 -13.26 8.26 0.14
C SER A 101 -14.41 8.68 1.08
N LYS A 102 -14.15 8.74 2.39
CA LYS A 102 -15.10 9.17 3.43
C LYS A 102 -14.97 10.65 3.77
N GLY A 103 -13.75 11.19 3.73
CA GLY A 103 -13.41 12.48 4.35
C GLY A 103 -13.11 13.62 3.40
N SER A 104 -12.78 13.36 2.12
CA SER A 104 -12.50 14.44 1.17
C SER A 104 -13.79 15.12 0.68
N SER A 105 -13.73 16.44 0.58
CA SER A 105 -14.77 17.27 -0.04
C SER A 105 -14.70 17.31 -1.57
N ASP A 106 -13.61 16.78 -2.16
CA ASP A 106 -13.42 16.71 -3.60
C ASP A 106 -14.00 15.40 -4.16
N SER A 107 -15.04 15.51 -4.99
CA SER A 107 -15.72 14.35 -5.58
C SER A 107 -14.85 13.56 -6.56
N ASN A 108 -13.83 14.18 -7.16
CA ASN A 108 -12.89 13.47 -8.02
C ASN A 108 -11.93 12.62 -7.19
N VAL A 109 -11.45 13.15 -6.06
CA VAL A 109 -10.60 12.40 -5.12
C VAL A 109 -11.36 11.23 -4.54
N THR A 110 -12.58 11.43 -4.03
CA THR A 110 -13.40 10.33 -3.47
C THR A 110 -13.70 9.24 -4.50
N SER A 111 -14.01 9.62 -5.75
CA SER A 111 -14.25 8.66 -6.84
C SER A 111 -12.99 7.88 -7.22
N ALA A 112 -11.85 8.56 -7.35
CA ALA A 112 -10.58 7.92 -7.68
C ALA A 112 -10.11 6.98 -6.56
N ALA A 113 -10.29 7.38 -5.30
CA ALA A 113 -9.95 6.57 -4.13
C ALA A 113 -10.78 5.27 -4.08
N ASN A 114 -12.09 5.35 -4.33
CA ASN A 114 -12.95 4.17 -4.40
C ASN A 114 -12.55 3.22 -5.54
N ASN A 115 -12.19 3.75 -6.72
CA ASN A 115 -11.71 2.93 -7.83
C ASN A 115 -10.36 2.26 -7.51
N LEU A 116 -9.45 2.97 -6.83
CA LEU A 116 -8.17 2.41 -6.38
C LEU A 116 -8.38 1.26 -5.39
N LYS A 117 -9.27 1.41 -4.41
CA LYS A 117 -9.62 0.34 -3.45
C LYS A 117 -10.09 -0.94 -4.14
N ILE A 118 -10.93 -0.81 -5.17
CA ILE A 118 -11.41 -1.95 -5.97
C ILE A 118 -10.22 -2.62 -6.68
N ALA A 119 -9.35 -1.84 -7.32
CA ALA A 119 -8.20 -2.37 -8.03
C ALA A 119 -7.17 -3.04 -7.08
N LEU A 120 -6.91 -2.45 -5.91
CA LEU A 120 -6.08 -3.05 -4.87
C LEU A 120 -6.66 -4.39 -4.40
N SER A 121 -7.97 -4.44 -4.15
CA SER A 121 -8.64 -5.69 -3.72
C SER A 121 -8.60 -6.77 -4.81
N SER A 122 -8.57 -6.38 -6.09
CA SER A 122 -8.42 -7.31 -7.20
C SER A 122 -6.98 -7.78 -7.42
N ALA A 123 -5.99 -6.90 -7.20
CA ALA A 123 -4.58 -7.19 -7.44
C ALA A 123 -3.94 -7.93 -6.26
N ILE A 124 -4.32 -7.60 -5.02
CA ILE A 124 -3.85 -8.28 -3.81
C ILE A 124 -4.63 -9.58 -3.67
N TYR A 125 -4.14 -10.61 -4.36
CA TYR A 125 -4.83 -11.90 -4.47
C TYR A 125 -4.97 -12.61 -3.13
N TYR A 126 -3.95 -12.50 -2.26
CA TYR A 126 -4.00 -13.07 -0.93
C TYR A 126 -3.14 -12.28 0.06
N ARG A 127 -3.59 -12.20 1.31
CA ARG A 127 -2.83 -11.58 2.39
C ARG A 127 -3.22 -12.16 3.74
N ASN A 128 -2.28 -12.11 4.67
CA ASN A 128 -2.52 -12.25 6.09
C ASN A 128 -1.86 -11.06 6.79
N THR A 129 -2.62 -10.34 7.61
CA THR A 129 -2.15 -9.12 8.27
C THR A 129 -2.14 -9.23 9.80
N GLY A 130 -2.29 -10.45 10.33
CA GLY A 130 -2.20 -10.73 11.75
C GLY A 130 -3.10 -9.83 12.60
N ILE A 131 -2.52 -9.16 13.60
CA ILE A 131 -3.26 -8.27 14.51
C ILE A 131 -3.98 -7.13 13.80
N TYR A 132 -3.49 -6.70 12.64
CA TYR A 132 -4.09 -5.60 11.91
C TYR A 132 -5.46 -5.96 11.32
N ALA A 133 -5.75 -7.25 11.11
CA ALA A 133 -7.01 -7.71 10.53
C ALA A 133 -8.26 -7.33 11.36
N THR A 134 -8.10 -7.11 12.67
CA THR A 134 -9.18 -6.73 13.59
C THR A 134 -8.86 -5.49 14.41
N SER A 135 -7.84 -4.74 14.03
CA SER A 135 -7.41 -3.55 14.78
C SER A 135 -8.13 -2.29 14.30
N SER A 136 -8.00 -1.21 15.09
CA SER A 136 -8.38 0.14 14.66
C SER A 136 -7.44 0.74 13.61
N PHE A 137 -6.34 0.05 13.28
CA PHE A 137 -5.33 0.45 12.31
C PHE A 137 -5.22 -0.65 11.24
N PRO A 138 -6.21 -0.79 10.36
CA PRO A 138 -6.27 -1.92 9.45
C PRO A 138 -5.13 -1.92 8.43
N ALA A 139 -4.62 -3.11 8.11
CA ALA A 139 -3.66 -3.30 7.02
C ALA A 139 -4.27 -4.16 5.91
N TYR A 140 -4.00 -3.74 4.68
CA TYR A 140 -4.54 -4.30 3.44
C TYR A 140 -3.47 -4.84 2.51
N GLY A 141 -2.19 -4.73 2.89
CA GLY A 141 -1.11 -5.51 2.31
C GLY A 141 -0.22 -4.77 1.31
N VAL A 142 -0.42 -3.46 1.11
CA VAL A 142 0.50 -2.63 0.31
C VAL A 142 0.71 -1.31 1.05
N SER A 143 1.97 -1.03 1.39
CA SER A 143 2.36 0.29 1.88
C SER A 143 2.72 1.22 0.72
N ILE A 144 2.65 2.51 0.99
CA ILE A 144 3.07 3.59 0.09
C ILE A 144 3.75 4.69 0.89
N LEU A 145 4.76 5.32 0.29
CA LEU A 145 5.44 6.48 0.86
C LEU A 145 4.55 7.73 0.73
N ILE A 146 4.20 8.33 1.88
CA ILE A 146 3.54 9.63 1.98
C ILE A 146 4.23 10.42 3.12
N PRO A 147 5.36 11.08 2.84
CA PRO A 147 6.15 11.78 3.85
C PRO A 147 5.55 13.16 4.14
N SER A 148 5.71 13.64 5.37
CA SER A 148 5.53 15.06 5.65
C SER A 148 6.80 15.85 5.28
N SER A 149 6.77 17.17 5.48
CA SER A 149 7.96 18.01 5.31
C SER A 149 9.14 17.64 6.21
N GLU A 150 8.91 16.96 7.33
CA GLU A 150 9.97 16.48 8.21
C GLU A 150 10.71 15.27 7.62
N GLU A 151 10.00 14.31 7.02
CA GLU A 151 10.61 13.09 6.47
C GLU A 151 11.09 13.24 5.02
N TRP A 152 10.51 14.16 4.23
CA TRP A 152 10.85 14.30 2.81
C TRP A 152 12.34 14.53 2.48
N PRO A 153 13.14 15.24 3.30
CA PRO A 153 14.58 15.38 3.07
C PRO A 153 15.34 14.05 2.96
N TYR A 154 14.84 12.94 3.54
CA TYR A 154 15.49 11.62 3.44
C TYR A 154 15.27 10.91 2.09
N TYR A 155 14.29 11.37 1.30
CA TYR A 155 13.82 10.70 0.08
C TYR A 155 13.91 11.56 -1.19
N SER A 156 14.13 12.86 -1.03
CA SER A 156 14.05 13.87 -2.10
C SER A 156 15.33 14.05 -2.94
N GLY A 157 16.38 13.26 -2.66
CA GLY A 157 17.61 13.28 -3.45
C GLY A 157 17.36 12.94 -4.93
N SER A 158 18.15 13.54 -5.83
CA SER A 158 18.01 13.33 -7.27
C SER A 158 18.25 11.88 -7.71
N ASP A 159 18.92 11.08 -6.88
CA ASP A 159 19.23 9.66 -7.06
C ASP A 159 18.36 8.73 -6.17
N GLN A 160 17.29 9.27 -5.57
CA GLN A 160 16.42 8.55 -4.64
C GLN A 160 15.01 8.32 -5.21
N TYR A 161 13.95 8.80 -4.54
CA TYR A 161 12.56 8.43 -4.81
C TYR A 161 12.14 8.79 -6.25
N VAL A 162 12.63 9.92 -6.77
CA VAL A 162 12.36 10.37 -8.15
C VAL A 162 12.89 9.41 -9.24
N GLN A 163 13.77 8.47 -8.89
CA GLN A 163 14.28 7.46 -9.83
C GLN A 163 13.37 6.23 -9.96
N LEU A 164 12.35 6.09 -9.11
CA LEU A 164 11.43 4.97 -9.19
C LEU A 164 10.52 5.11 -10.41
N GLU A 165 10.28 4.01 -11.14
CA GLU A 165 9.33 4.00 -12.27
C GLU A 165 7.95 4.53 -11.87
N MET A 166 7.50 4.20 -10.66
CA MET A 166 6.26 4.71 -10.09
C MET A 166 6.22 6.24 -10.00
N SER A 167 7.34 6.87 -9.66
CA SER A 167 7.45 8.32 -9.61
C SER A 167 7.54 8.94 -11.01
N GLN A 168 8.12 8.23 -11.98
CA GLN A 168 8.31 8.75 -13.35
C GLN A 168 7.08 8.56 -14.24
N ASP A 169 6.33 7.48 -14.03
CA ASP A 169 5.22 7.06 -14.88
C ASP A 169 3.85 7.48 -14.32
N THR A 170 3.81 8.12 -13.15
CA THR A 170 2.57 8.54 -12.49
C THR A 170 2.71 9.96 -11.95
N PHE A 171 1.64 10.50 -11.35
CA PHE A 171 1.65 11.82 -10.72
C PHE A 171 2.01 11.79 -9.23
N TRP A 172 2.58 10.68 -8.75
CA TRP A 172 2.69 10.45 -7.30
C TRP A 172 3.73 11.34 -6.64
N ASP A 173 4.87 11.59 -7.27
CA ASP A 173 5.89 12.47 -6.71
C ASP A 173 5.52 13.96 -6.85
N GLU A 174 4.76 14.35 -7.89
CA GLU A 174 4.11 15.67 -7.92
C GLU A 174 3.15 15.84 -6.73
N PHE A 175 2.31 14.83 -6.47
CA PHE A 175 1.43 14.83 -5.31
C PHE A 175 2.23 14.92 -4.00
N ILE A 176 3.26 14.10 -3.81
CA ILE A 176 4.10 14.14 -2.59
C ILE A 176 4.68 15.53 -2.40
N ARG A 177 5.23 16.16 -3.44
CA ARG A 177 5.78 17.53 -3.35
C ARG A 177 4.72 18.53 -2.86
N ARG A 178 3.51 18.49 -3.41
CA ARG A 178 2.39 19.35 -2.96
C ARG A 178 1.98 19.06 -1.52
N PHE A 179 1.94 17.79 -1.13
CA PHE A 179 1.58 17.38 0.22
C PHE A 179 2.64 17.84 1.25
N VAL A 180 3.91 17.65 0.92
CA VAL A 180 5.05 18.14 1.71
C VAL A 180 4.98 19.65 1.88
N ASP A 181 4.79 20.41 0.80
CA ASP A 181 4.63 21.87 0.85
C ASP A 181 3.48 22.26 1.79
N TYR A 182 2.34 21.59 1.70
CA TYR A 182 1.20 21.83 2.59
C TYR A 182 1.57 21.56 4.06
N THR A 183 2.16 20.41 4.37
CA THR A 183 2.53 20.08 5.77
C THR A 183 3.60 21.00 6.35
N SER A 184 4.42 21.66 5.53
CA SER A 184 5.39 22.65 6.00
C SER A 184 4.74 23.96 6.51
N THR A 185 3.44 24.14 6.25
CA THR A 185 2.68 25.34 6.63
C THR A 185 1.76 25.14 7.84
N LEU A 186 1.65 23.91 8.35
CA LEU A 186 0.86 23.55 9.53
C LEU A 186 1.65 23.80 10.83
#